data_AF-A0A2N4TJL7-F1
#
_entry.id   AF-A0A2N4TJL7-F1
#
_cell.length_a   1.000
_cell.length_b   1.000
_cell.length_c   1.000
_cell.angle_alpha   90.00
_cell.angle_beta   90.00
_cell.angle_gamma   90.00
#
_symmetry.space_group_name_H-M   'P 1'
#
loop_
_entity.id
_entity.type
_entity.pdbx_description
1 polymer ?
#
loop_
_entity_poly.entity_id
_entity_poly.type
_entity_poly.pdbx_seq_one_letter_code
_entity_poly.pdbx_strand_id
1 'polypeptide(L)' 'MTTYEIWASPPSLRRDPILVEKGAKEKQPHAFEEDSVLVKTFEAASWEEANQVFYDYLGFGKYHPM' A
#
# COMPACT_ATOMS: atom_id res chain seq x y z
N MET A 1 6.89 -3.00 -15.66
CA MET A 1 5.72 -2.71 -14.82
C MET A 1 5.78 -3.64 -13.64
N THR A 2 5.60 -3.08 -12.45
CA THR A 2 5.66 -3.82 -11.19
C THR A 2 4.26 -3.80 -10.58
N THR A 3 3.83 -4.92 -10.00
CA THR A 3 2.54 -5.01 -9.31
C THR A 3 2.72 -4.58 -7.86
N TYR A 4 1.90 -3.63 -7.43
CA TYR A 4 1.84 -3.12 -6.07
C TYR A 4 0.51 -3.46 -5.41
N GLU A 5 0.53 -3.49 -4.09
CA GLU A 5 -0.60 -3.83 -3.23
C GLU A 5 -0.72 -2.79 -2.11
N ILE A 6 -1.95 -2.41 -1.80
CA ILE A 6 -2.29 -1.61 -0.63
C ILE A 6 -2.91 -2.55 0.39
N TRP A 7 -2.33 -2.58 1.59
CA TRP A 7 -2.83 -3.37 2.71
C TRP A 7 -3.28 -2.43 3.83
N ALA A 8 -4.48 -2.64 4.35
CA ALA A 8 -4.98 -1.88 5.49
C ALA A 8 -4.97 -2.76 6.74
N SER A 9 -4.53 -2.17 7.85
CA SER A 9 -4.69 -2.78 9.17
C SER A 9 -6.17 -2.87 9.54
N PRO A 10 -6.56 -3.80 10.43
CA PRO A 10 -7.93 -3.88 10.92
C PRO A 10 -8.35 -2.57 11.61
N PRO A 11 -9.66 -2.26 11.64
CA PRO A 11 -10.17 -1.02 12.25
C PRO A 11 -9.75 -0.82 13.71
N SER A 12 -9.47 -1.90 14.42
CA SER A 12 -9.03 -1.92 15.82
C SER A 12 -7.66 -1.28 16.04
N LEU A 13 -6.75 -1.39 15.07
CA LEU A 13 -5.36 -0.97 15.20
C LEU A 13 -5.12 0.50 14.80
N ARG A 14 -6.09 1.15 14.13
CA ARG A 14 -6.00 2.54 13.62
C ARG A 14 -4.63 2.90 13.03
N ARG A 15 -4.01 1.97 12.31
CA ARG A 15 -2.77 2.24 11.58
C ARG A 15 -3.10 2.67 10.16
N ASP A 16 -2.25 3.54 9.63
CA ASP A 16 -2.32 3.90 8.23
C ASP A 16 -2.11 2.66 7.35
N PRO A 17 -2.84 2.57 6.23
CA PRO A 17 -2.58 1.57 5.20
C PRO A 17 -1.12 1.63 4.72
N ILE A 18 -0.62 0.52 4.21
CA ILE A 18 0.74 0.44 3.67
C ILE A 18 0.71 0.11 2.18
N LEU A 19 1.64 0.71 1.44
CA LEU A 19 1.92 0.41 0.03
C LEU A 19 3.14 -0.49 -0.06
N VAL A 20 2.99 -1.63 -0.73
CA VAL A 20 4.06 -2.62 -0.87
C VAL A 20 4.04 -3.26 -2.26
N GLU A 21 5.15 -3.87 -2.68
CA GLU A 21 5.16 -4.71 -3.88
C GLU A 21 4.40 -6.02 -3.63
N LYS A 22 3.81 -6.58 -4.69
CA LYS A 22 3.12 -7.87 -4.62
C LYS A 22 4.03 -8.96 -4.06
N GLY A 23 3.52 -9.72 -3.09
CA GLY A 23 4.26 -10.78 -2.39
C GLY A 23 5.15 -10.26 -1.24
N ALA A 24 5.12 -8.96 -0.92
CA ALA A 24 5.82 -8.43 0.25
C ALA A 24 5.32 -9.04 1.56
N LYS A 25 4.03 -9.39 1.66
CA LYS A 25 3.47 -10.06 2.85
C LYS A 25 4.13 -11.41 3.15
N GLU A 26 4.47 -12.16 2.12
CA GLU A 26 5.17 -13.45 2.27
C GLU A 26 6.64 -13.27 2.65
N LYS A 27 7.29 -12.22 2.12
CA LYS A 27 8.71 -11.91 2.37
C LYS A 27 8.95 -11.24 3.72
N GLN A 28 8.02 -10.39 4.16
CA GLN A 28 8.15 -9.54 5.35
C GLN A 28 6.86 -9.55 6.16
N PRO A 29 6.42 -10.71 6.70
CA PRO A 29 5.15 -10.82 7.41
C PRO A 29 5.08 -9.91 8.65
N HIS A 30 6.23 -9.60 9.27
CA HIS A 30 6.33 -8.69 10.42
C HIS A 30 5.96 -7.23 10.12
N ALA A 31 5.94 -6.83 8.84
CA ALA A 31 5.50 -5.50 8.42
C ALA A 31 3.96 -5.40 8.35
N PHE A 32 3.26 -6.53 8.47
CA PHE A 32 1.81 -6.63 8.40
C PHE A 32 1.26 -7.07 9.76
N GLU A 33 0.14 -6.48 10.13
CA GLU A 33 -0.65 -6.96 11.27
C GLU A 33 -1.35 -8.26 10.87
N GLU A 34 -1.60 -9.17 11.82
CA GLU A 34 -2.22 -10.49 11.56
C GLU A 34 -3.52 -10.38 10.74
N ASP A 35 -4.36 -9.40 11.08
CA ASP A 35 -5.64 -9.14 10.40
C ASP A 35 -5.56 -8.09 9.28
N SER A 36 -4.36 -7.84 8.72
CA SER A 36 -4.24 -6.90 7.59
C SER A 36 -4.96 -7.43 6.36
N VAL A 37 -5.81 -6.60 5.78
CA VAL A 37 -6.62 -6.92 4.61
C VAL A 37 -6.04 -6.29 3.35
N LEU A 38 -6.04 -7.06 2.26
CA LEU A 38 -5.69 -6.52 0.94
C LEU A 38 -6.82 -5.61 0.48
N VAL A 39 -6.49 -4.35 0.22
CA VAL A 39 -7.45 -3.33 -0.20
C VAL A 39 -7.47 -3.19 -1.72
N LYS A 40 -6.29 -3.13 -2.32
CA LYS A 40 -6.15 -2.84 -3.76
C LYS A 40 -4.87 -3.48 -4.30
N THR A 41 -4.95 -4.00 -5.51
CA THR A 41 -3.80 -4.45 -6.29
C THR A 41 -3.80 -3.69 -7.62
N PHE A 42 -2.65 -3.17 -8.03
CA PHE A 42 -2.53 -2.39 -9.26
C PHE A 42 -1.11 -2.49 -9.84
N GLU A 43 -0.94 -2.12 -11.10
CA GLU A 43 0.37 -2.06 -11.75
C GLU A 43 0.82 -0.62 -11.88
N ALA A 44 2.12 -0.38 -11.67
CA ALA A 44 2.74 0.92 -11.91
C ALA A 44 4.07 0.73 -12.64
N ALA A 45 4.46 1.73 -13.43
CA ALA A 45 5.73 1.75 -14.13
C ALA A 45 6.87 2.28 -13.25
N SER A 46 6.56 3.07 -12.22
CA SER A 46 7.52 3.61 -11.25
C SER A 46 6.97 3.67 -9.83
N TRP A 47 7.85 3.93 -8.87
CA TRP A 47 7.49 4.11 -7.47
C TRP A 47 6.62 5.36 -7.26
N GLU A 48 6.87 6.41 -8.02
CA GLU A 48 6.12 7.66 -7.98
C GLU A 48 4.67 7.48 -8.45
N GLU A 49 4.46 6.70 -9.52
CA GLU A 49 3.11 6.32 -9.95
C GLU A 49 2.40 5.50 -8.89
N ALA A 50 3.11 4.58 -8.23
CA ALA A 50 2.54 3.80 -7.15
C ALA A 50 2.15 4.66 -5.93
N ASN A 51 2.98 5.64 -5.59
CA ASN A 51 2.67 6.60 -4.54
C ASN A 51 1.50 7.51 -4.92
N GLN A 52 1.38 7.91 -6.18
CA GLN A 52 0.21 8.68 -6.65
C GLN A 52 -1.08 7.88 -6.43
N VAL A 53 -1.11 6.59 -6.81
CA VAL A 53 -2.28 5.72 -6.58
C VAL A 53 -2.58 5.55 -5.10
N PHE A 54 -1.54 5.50 -4.26
CA PHE A 54 -1.69 5.39 -2.81
C PHE A 54 -2.20 6.70 -2.18
N TYR A 55 -1.72 7.85 -2.62
CA TYR A 55 -2.22 9.17 -2.19
C TYR A 55 -3.67 9.40 -2.60
N ASP A 56 -4.05 8.98 -3.82
CA ASP A 56 -5.43 9.01 -4.28
C ASP A 56 -6.33 8.14 -3.39
N TYR A 57 -5.82 6.99 -2.94
CA TYR A 57 -6.53 6.12 -2.00
C TYR A 57 -6.67 6.75 -0.61
N LEU A 58 -5.65 7.42 -0.09
CA LEU A 58 -5.70 8.12 1.21
C LEU A 58 -6.53 9.43 1.15
N GLY A 59 -6.87 9.92 -0.04
CA GLY A 59 -7.54 11.20 -0.21
C GLY A 59 -6.62 12.40 0.03
N PHE A 60 -5.29 12.20 -0.02
CA PHE A 60 -4.30 13.26 0.19
C PHE A 60 -4.05 14.11 -1.06
N GLY A 61 -4.64 13.74 -2.20
CA GLY A 61 -4.52 14.48 -3.45
C GLY A 61 -3.25 14.13 -4.21
N LYS A 62 -2.56 15.13 -4.77
CA LYS A 62 -1.36 14.88 -5.57
C LYS A 62 -0.20 14.41 -4.69
N TYR A 63 0.50 13.37 -5.16
CA TYR A 63 1.75 12.95 -4.55
C TYR A 63 2.81 14.03 -4.79
N HIS A 64 3.44 14.47 -3.71
CA HIS A 64 4.56 15.39 -3.72
C HIS A 64 5.80 14.63 -3.22
N PRO A 65 6.67 14.14 -4.12
CA PRO A 65 7.93 13.55 -3.70
C PRO A 65 8.76 14.62 -2.96
N MET A 66 9.23 14.30 -1.75
CA MET A 66 10.20 15.12 -1.01
C MET A 66 11.61 14.89 -1.52
#